data_AF-A0A6J5WCK6-F1
#
_entry.id   AF-A0A6J5WCK6-F1
#
_cell.length_a   1.000
_cell.length_b   1.000
_cell.length_c   1.000
_cell.angle_alpha   90.00
_cell.angle_beta   90.00
_cell.angle_gamma   90.00
#
_symmetry.space_group_name_H-M   'P 1'
#
loop_
_entity.id
_entity.type
_entity.pdbx_description
1 polymer ?
#
loop_
_entity_poly.entity_id
_entity_poly.type
_entity_poly.pdbx_seq_one_letter_code
_entity_poly.pdbx_strand_id
1 'polypeptide(L)'
;MGWMESVLREVRPLFHLLFPLCVHWIAEEMTVSVLVDVTAAALCPSQSTCSQAIYINGVQQTVVGLFKMVVLPLLGQLADEHGRKPLLLLTVSTTIFPFALLAWNQSKEFVYAYYVIRTISYILSQGSIFCIAVAYVADVVNENKRAAVFSWITGLFSASHVLGNVLARFLPEKYIFSVSIALLIFCPVYMQMFLTETTNKRAPKSDQGLSCLTKIVTIIRKRYASMRNAATIVVSSPTLRSISLVSFFYDLGMSGISSVLLYYLKAAFGFDKNQFSEILMMVGIGSIFSQILVLPLVNPLVGEKVILSSALLASIAYALLYGLAWAPWVPYLSASFGVIYVLVKPSTFAIISRATCSTNQGKVQGFIAGVQSISSLLSPVAMSPLTSWFLSSNAPFNCKGFSIICASICMMVAFCIACKLKPVERSPEDIETPLLTDG
;
A
#
# COMPACT_ATOMS: atom_id res chain seq x y z
N MET A 1 -17.20 6.65 26.26
CA MET A 1 -18.27 6.95 25.28
C MET A 1 -18.09 8.32 24.62
N GLY A 2 -17.81 9.41 25.37
CA GLY A 2 -17.73 10.77 24.80
C GLY A 2 -16.61 11.06 23.76
N TRP A 3 -15.47 10.34 23.79
CA TRP A 3 -14.43 10.51 22.75
C TRP A 3 -14.89 10.02 21.38
N MET A 4 -15.59 8.89 21.32
CA MET A 4 -16.07 8.31 20.06
C MET A 4 -17.19 9.16 19.44
N GLU A 5 -18.09 9.71 20.25
CA GLU A 5 -19.10 10.68 19.80
C GLU A 5 -18.48 11.99 19.29
N SER A 6 -17.42 12.48 19.94
CA SER A 6 -16.67 13.66 19.51
C SER A 6 -15.99 13.44 18.15
N VAL A 7 -15.42 12.26 17.91
CA VAL A 7 -14.82 11.91 16.62
C VAL A 7 -15.90 11.74 15.54
N LEU A 8 -17.01 11.05 15.83
CA LEU A 8 -18.12 10.90 14.90
C LEU A 8 -18.72 12.24 14.44
N ARG A 9 -18.77 13.24 15.34
CA ARG A 9 -19.24 14.60 15.02
C ARG A 9 -18.30 15.32 14.04
N GLU A 10 -17.00 15.06 14.11
CA GLU A 10 -15.97 15.66 13.24
C GLU A 10 -15.80 14.92 11.91
N VAL A 11 -16.13 13.63 11.87
CA VAL A 11 -16.16 12.83 10.64
C VAL A 11 -17.42 13.13 9.81
N ARG A 12 -18.52 13.56 10.44
CA ARG A 12 -19.77 13.92 9.74
C ARG A 12 -19.58 14.89 8.55
N PRO A 13 -18.85 16.03 8.65
CA PRO A 13 -18.59 16.90 7.51
C PRO A 13 -17.73 16.24 6.42
N LEU A 14 -16.93 15.22 6.77
CA LEU A 14 -16.08 14.47 5.84
C LEU A 14 -16.81 13.31 5.17
N PHE A 15 -18.08 13.04 5.50
CA PHE A 15 -18.84 11.93 4.94
C PHE A 15 -18.82 11.96 3.40
N HIS A 16 -18.97 13.15 2.81
CA HIS A 16 -18.98 13.32 1.34
C HIS A 16 -17.61 13.09 0.68
N LEU A 17 -16.52 13.06 1.45
CA LEU A 17 -15.20 12.63 1.00
C LEU A 17 -15.00 11.12 1.21
N LEU A 18 -15.27 10.65 2.42
CA LEU A 18 -14.92 9.29 2.84
C LEU A 18 -15.78 8.23 2.16
N PHE A 19 -17.10 8.44 2.08
CA PHE A 19 -18.01 7.48 1.47
C PHE A 19 -17.66 7.14 0.01
N PRO A 20 -17.51 8.10 -0.93
CA PRO A 20 -17.13 7.76 -2.30
C PRO A 20 -15.73 7.17 -2.42
N LEU A 21 -14.78 7.55 -1.53
CA LEU A 21 -13.46 6.90 -1.48
C LEU A 21 -13.54 5.44 -1.05
N CYS A 22 -14.40 5.09 -0.09
CA CYS A 22 -14.65 3.69 0.26
C CYS A 22 -15.14 2.91 -0.94
N VAL A 23 -16.15 3.45 -1.63
CA VAL A 23 -16.75 2.83 -2.81
C VAL A 23 -15.69 2.62 -3.89
N HIS A 24 -14.83 3.61 -4.11
CA HIS A 24 -13.71 3.51 -5.04
C HIS A 24 -12.72 2.39 -4.66
N TRP A 25 -12.27 2.32 -3.41
CA TRP A 25 -11.34 1.29 -2.95
C TRP A 25 -11.94 -0.12 -2.99
N ILE A 26 -13.22 -0.26 -2.64
CA ILE A 26 -13.97 -1.52 -2.79
C ILE A 26 -14.02 -1.95 -4.26
N ALA A 27 -14.34 -1.02 -5.15
CA ALA A 27 -14.48 -1.26 -6.58
C ALA A 27 -13.15 -1.63 -7.26
N GLU A 28 -12.05 -1.04 -6.82
CA GLU A 28 -10.72 -1.38 -7.31
C GLU A 28 -10.29 -2.76 -6.78
N GLU A 29 -10.40 -3.00 -5.48
CA GLU A 29 -9.94 -4.24 -4.86
C GLU A 29 -10.72 -5.47 -5.35
N MET A 30 -12.04 -5.36 -5.59
CA MET A 30 -12.83 -6.51 -6.06
C MET A 30 -12.35 -7.08 -7.40
N THR A 31 -11.63 -6.28 -8.20
CA THR A 31 -11.12 -6.70 -9.51
C THR A 31 -9.80 -7.47 -9.43
N VAL A 32 -9.06 -7.36 -8.32
CA VAL A 32 -7.69 -7.89 -8.19
C VAL A 32 -7.65 -9.40 -8.45
N SER A 33 -8.59 -10.14 -7.86
CA SER A 33 -8.64 -11.60 -8.01
C SER A 33 -9.00 -12.04 -9.43
N VAL A 34 -9.99 -11.39 -10.07
CA VAL A 34 -10.45 -11.78 -11.42
C VAL A 34 -9.46 -11.35 -12.51
N LEU A 35 -8.67 -10.31 -12.25
CA LEU A 35 -7.69 -9.80 -13.20
C LEU A 35 -6.64 -10.86 -13.57
N VAL A 36 -6.25 -11.71 -12.62
CA VAL A 36 -5.28 -12.79 -12.85
C VAL A 36 -5.83 -13.82 -13.83
N ASP A 37 -7.11 -14.18 -13.70
CA ASP A 37 -7.77 -15.13 -14.60
C ASP A 37 -7.96 -14.56 -16.00
N VAL A 38 -8.41 -13.31 -16.10
CA VAL A 38 -8.67 -12.61 -17.36
C VAL A 38 -7.37 -12.38 -18.13
N THR A 39 -6.31 -11.91 -17.44
CA THR A 39 -5.02 -11.66 -18.10
C THR A 39 -4.34 -12.96 -18.52
N ALA A 40 -4.42 -14.01 -17.70
CA ALA A 40 -3.87 -15.32 -18.07
C ALA A 40 -4.62 -15.93 -19.25
N ALA A 41 -5.96 -15.91 -19.25
CA ALA A 41 -6.78 -16.46 -20.32
C ALA A 41 -6.57 -15.73 -21.65
N ALA A 42 -6.45 -14.40 -21.63
CA ALA A 42 -6.28 -13.61 -22.85
C ALA A 42 -4.88 -13.70 -23.45
N LEU A 43 -3.83 -13.71 -22.62
CA LEU A 43 -2.44 -13.69 -23.07
C LEU A 43 -1.91 -15.10 -23.36
N CYS A 44 -2.37 -16.11 -22.61
CA CYS A 44 -1.86 -17.47 -22.62
C CYS A 44 -2.99 -18.54 -22.61
N PRO A 45 -3.91 -18.55 -23.60
CA PRO A 45 -5.14 -19.36 -23.55
C PRO A 45 -4.92 -20.89 -23.51
N SER A 46 -3.75 -21.38 -23.93
CA SER A 46 -3.42 -22.80 -24.02
C SER A 46 -2.34 -23.27 -23.04
N GLN A 47 -1.89 -22.40 -22.14
CA GLN A 47 -0.77 -22.70 -21.23
C GLN A 47 -1.23 -22.61 -19.78
N SER A 48 -0.83 -23.58 -18.97
CA SER A 48 -1.06 -23.57 -17.52
C SER A 48 -0.22 -22.48 -16.81
N THR A 49 0.81 -21.96 -17.46
CA THR A 49 1.66 -20.88 -16.95
C THR A 49 1.65 -19.71 -17.92
N CYS A 50 1.47 -18.49 -17.40
CA CYS A 50 1.49 -17.27 -18.22
C CYS A 50 2.65 -16.36 -17.82
N SER A 51 3.85 -16.75 -18.26
CA SER A 51 5.09 -15.97 -18.11
C SER A 51 4.93 -14.53 -18.60
N GLN A 52 4.20 -14.35 -19.71
CA GLN A 52 3.95 -13.05 -20.31
C GLN A 52 3.17 -12.11 -19.37
N ALA A 53 2.08 -12.56 -18.74
CA ALA A 53 1.29 -11.75 -17.82
C ALA A 53 2.10 -11.33 -16.59
N ILE A 54 2.89 -12.27 -16.04
CA ILE A 54 3.77 -12.02 -14.89
C ILE A 54 4.80 -10.95 -15.21
N TYR A 55 5.47 -11.06 -16.37
CA TYR A 55 6.47 -10.09 -16.80
C TYR A 55 5.86 -8.69 -17.00
N ILE A 56 4.73 -8.60 -17.71
CA ILE A 56 4.06 -7.31 -17.96
C ILE A 56 3.59 -6.66 -16.66
N ASN A 57 3.03 -7.44 -15.73
CA ASN A 57 2.66 -6.95 -14.40
C ASN A 57 3.87 -6.40 -13.64
N GLY A 58 5.01 -7.11 -13.67
CA GLY A 58 6.25 -6.67 -13.05
C GLY A 58 6.78 -5.36 -13.64
N VAL A 59 6.78 -5.26 -14.98
CA VAL A 59 7.19 -4.04 -15.70
C VAL A 59 6.27 -2.87 -15.36
N GLN A 60 4.95 -3.09 -15.35
CA GLN A 60 3.97 -2.07 -14.96
C GLN A 60 4.26 -1.53 -13.56
N GLN A 61 4.38 -2.42 -12.56
CA GLN A 61 4.65 -2.00 -11.17
C GLN A 61 5.95 -1.20 -11.06
N THR A 62 6.98 -1.62 -11.80
CA THR A 62 8.28 -0.93 -11.86
C THR A 62 8.13 0.48 -12.44
N VAL A 63 7.48 0.61 -13.61
CA VAL A 63 7.27 1.90 -14.29
C VAL A 63 6.44 2.82 -13.41
N VAL A 64 5.33 2.34 -12.87
CA VAL A 64 4.48 3.11 -11.94
C VAL A 64 5.29 3.57 -10.73
N GLY A 65 6.07 2.67 -10.12
CA GLY A 65 6.93 2.96 -8.98
C GLY A 65 7.94 4.08 -9.25
N LEU A 66 8.54 4.10 -10.42
CA LEU A 66 9.51 5.11 -10.83
C LEU A 66 8.85 6.49 -11.02
N PHE A 67 7.76 6.55 -11.79
CA PHE A 67 7.11 7.82 -12.12
C PHE A 67 6.33 8.42 -10.95
N LYS A 68 5.72 7.59 -10.08
CA LYS A 68 4.95 8.10 -8.92
C LYS A 68 5.81 8.90 -7.95
N MET A 69 7.12 8.64 -7.85
CA MET A 69 8.03 9.42 -6.98
C MET A 69 8.09 10.91 -7.36
N VAL A 70 7.89 11.21 -8.64
CA VAL A 70 7.88 12.59 -9.17
C VAL A 70 6.45 13.12 -9.25
N VAL A 71 5.51 12.32 -9.73
CA VAL A 71 4.13 12.75 -9.98
C VAL A 71 3.35 12.99 -8.69
N LEU A 72 3.56 12.20 -7.64
CA LEU A 72 2.83 12.33 -6.38
C LEU A 72 3.05 13.71 -5.70
N PRO A 73 4.28 14.21 -5.51
CA PRO A 73 4.50 15.58 -5.01
C PRO A 73 3.93 16.67 -5.93
N LEU A 74 4.01 16.48 -7.25
CA LEU A 74 3.50 17.44 -8.23
C LEU A 74 1.98 17.56 -8.15
N LEU A 75 1.27 16.43 -8.07
CA LEU A 75 -0.18 16.42 -7.92
C LEU A 75 -0.62 16.98 -6.57
N GLY A 76 0.16 16.77 -5.51
CA GLY A 76 -0.06 17.42 -4.22
C GLY A 76 -0.03 18.95 -4.33
N GLN A 77 1.02 19.51 -4.93
CA GLN A 77 1.11 20.95 -5.14
C GLN A 77 0.02 21.47 -6.09
N LEU A 78 -0.31 20.74 -7.15
CA LEU A 78 -1.39 21.12 -8.05
C LEU A 78 -2.74 21.12 -7.34
N ALA A 79 -2.99 20.20 -6.41
CA ALA A 79 -4.19 20.18 -5.58
C ALA A 79 -4.22 21.38 -4.61
N ASP A 80 -3.07 21.79 -4.08
CA ASP A 80 -2.99 22.99 -3.26
C ASP A 80 -3.21 24.29 -4.09
N GLU A 81 -2.75 24.35 -5.35
CA GLU A 81 -2.88 25.52 -6.24
C GLU A 81 -4.26 25.62 -6.93
N HIS A 82 -4.82 24.51 -7.42
CA HIS A 82 -6.03 24.47 -8.26
C HIS A 82 -7.27 24.00 -7.52
N GLY A 83 -7.14 23.61 -6.25
CA GLY A 83 -8.22 23.05 -5.44
C GLY A 83 -8.11 21.55 -5.28
N ARG A 84 -8.55 21.04 -4.13
CA ARG A 84 -8.44 19.62 -3.79
C ARG A 84 -9.53 18.79 -4.47
N LYS A 85 -10.75 19.32 -4.61
CA LYS A 85 -11.87 18.63 -5.28
C LYS A 85 -11.56 18.29 -6.75
N PRO A 86 -11.12 19.22 -7.63
CA PRO A 86 -10.90 18.91 -9.04
C PRO A 86 -9.76 17.90 -9.25
N LEU A 87 -8.69 17.99 -8.45
CA LEU A 87 -7.59 17.02 -8.53
C LEU A 87 -8.01 15.65 -7.99
N LEU A 88 -8.84 15.59 -6.94
CA LEU A 88 -9.39 14.33 -6.47
C LEU A 88 -10.30 13.68 -7.54
N LEU A 89 -11.18 14.46 -8.16
CA LEU A 89 -12.04 14.01 -9.26
C LEU A 89 -11.24 13.50 -10.45
N LEU A 90 -10.18 14.22 -10.84
CA LEU A 90 -9.29 13.80 -11.92
C LEU A 90 -8.65 12.45 -11.61
N THR A 91 -8.05 12.32 -10.43
CA THR A 91 -7.31 11.11 -10.03
C THR A 91 -8.22 9.89 -9.93
N VAL A 92 -9.39 9.99 -9.29
CA VAL A 92 -10.34 8.87 -9.20
C VAL A 92 -10.91 8.49 -10.57
N SER A 93 -11.20 9.46 -11.45
CA SER A 93 -11.78 9.20 -12.77
C SER A 93 -10.85 8.40 -13.69
N THR A 94 -9.52 8.56 -13.54
CA THR A 94 -8.56 7.83 -14.37
C THR A 94 -8.68 6.30 -14.25
N THR A 95 -9.19 5.81 -13.11
CA THR A 95 -9.34 4.36 -12.85
C THR A 95 -10.51 3.72 -13.61
N ILE A 96 -11.45 4.52 -14.13
CA ILE A 96 -12.61 4.02 -14.88
C ILE A 96 -12.17 3.41 -16.21
N PHE A 97 -11.27 4.09 -16.94
CA PHE A 97 -10.90 3.71 -18.31
C PHE A 97 -10.27 2.31 -18.42
N PRO A 98 -9.29 1.91 -17.58
CA PRO A 98 -8.74 0.57 -17.65
C PRO A 98 -9.81 -0.52 -17.49
N PHE A 99 -10.67 -0.41 -16.49
CA PHE A 99 -11.68 -1.44 -16.25
C PHE A 99 -12.79 -1.44 -17.29
N ALA A 100 -13.13 -0.26 -17.84
CA ALA A 100 -14.06 -0.14 -18.97
C ALA A 100 -13.61 -0.96 -20.19
N LEU A 101 -12.30 -1.00 -20.48
CA LEU A 101 -11.77 -1.83 -21.57
C LEU A 101 -12.01 -3.32 -21.32
N LEU A 102 -11.72 -3.79 -20.10
CA LEU A 102 -11.89 -5.21 -19.75
C LEU A 102 -13.34 -5.64 -19.60
N ALA A 103 -14.25 -4.71 -19.32
CA ALA A 103 -15.69 -4.97 -19.40
C ALA A 103 -16.20 -5.03 -20.84
N TRP A 104 -15.60 -4.27 -21.75
CA TRP A 104 -15.99 -4.25 -23.16
C TRP A 104 -15.55 -5.52 -23.89
N ASN A 105 -14.27 -5.87 -23.78
CA ASN A 105 -13.71 -7.05 -24.41
C ASN A 105 -12.46 -7.53 -23.66
N GLN A 106 -12.29 -8.84 -23.58
CA GLN A 106 -11.18 -9.50 -22.89
C GLN A 106 -10.22 -10.18 -23.88
N SER A 107 -10.18 -9.70 -25.12
CA SER A 107 -9.21 -10.17 -26.11
C SER A 107 -7.78 -9.73 -25.76
N LYS A 108 -6.81 -10.40 -26.37
CA LYS A 108 -5.38 -10.11 -26.17
C LYS A 108 -5.02 -8.63 -26.37
N GLU A 109 -5.58 -7.99 -27.39
CA GLU A 109 -5.35 -6.58 -27.71
C GLU A 109 -5.89 -5.64 -26.61
N PHE A 110 -7.09 -5.92 -26.11
CA PHE A 110 -7.71 -5.15 -25.03
C PHE A 110 -6.96 -5.31 -23.71
N VAL A 111 -6.39 -6.48 -23.44
CA VAL A 111 -5.53 -6.68 -22.26
C VAL A 111 -4.23 -5.89 -22.35
N TYR A 112 -3.59 -5.79 -23.52
CA TYR A 112 -2.44 -4.88 -23.67
C TYR A 112 -2.83 -3.41 -23.50
N ALA A 113 -3.96 -2.99 -24.09
CA ALA A 113 -4.49 -1.64 -23.93
C ALA A 113 -4.80 -1.35 -22.44
N TYR A 114 -5.36 -2.33 -21.72
CA TYR A 114 -5.55 -2.26 -20.28
C TYR A 114 -4.24 -2.00 -19.55
N TYR A 115 -3.17 -2.76 -19.81
CA TYR A 115 -1.89 -2.54 -19.13
C TYR A 115 -1.31 -1.13 -19.37
N VAL A 116 -1.38 -0.63 -20.60
CA VAL A 116 -0.92 0.72 -20.94
C VAL A 116 -1.73 1.79 -20.21
N ILE A 117 -3.06 1.73 -20.32
CA ILE A 117 -3.96 2.73 -19.73
C ILE A 117 -3.95 2.63 -18.19
N ARG A 118 -3.85 1.42 -17.64
CA ARG A 118 -3.72 1.19 -16.19
C ARG A 118 -2.39 1.72 -15.67
N THR A 119 -1.29 1.62 -16.42
CA THR A 119 0.00 2.21 -16.04
C THR A 119 -0.13 3.72 -15.90
N ILE A 120 -0.73 4.40 -16.90
CA ILE A 120 -0.95 5.85 -16.85
C ILE A 120 -1.89 6.22 -15.69
N SER A 121 -2.98 5.47 -15.52
CA SER A 121 -3.92 5.67 -14.42
C SER A 121 -3.19 5.56 -13.07
N TYR A 122 -2.43 4.49 -12.83
CA TYR A 122 -1.71 4.32 -11.57
C TYR A 122 -0.67 5.40 -11.30
N ILE A 123 0.04 5.89 -12.33
CA ILE A 123 0.98 7.00 -12.16
C ILE A 123 0.27 8.26 -11.62
N LEU A 124 -0.98 8.49 -12.04
CA LEU A 124 -1.78 9.65 -11.62
C LEU A 124 -2.53 9.40 -10.31
N SER A 125 -3.13 8.20 -10.14
CA SER A 125 -4.08 7.91 -9.07
C SER A 125 -3.45 7.25 -7.84
N GLN A 126 -2.53 6.30 -8.05
CA GLN A 126 -2.04 5.44 -6.98
C GLN A 126 -1.21 6.26 -5.99
N GLY A 127 -1.66 6.31 -4.73
CA GLY A 127 -1.07 7.15 -3.68
C GLY A 127 -1.54 8.61 -3.71
N SER A 128 -1.79 9.19 -4.89
CA SER A 128 -2.28 10.57 -5.03
C SER A 128 -3.66 10.76 -4.43
N ILE A 129 -4.58 9.81 -4.66
CA ILE A 129 -5.94 9.84 -4.09
C ILE A 129 -5.86 9.92 -2.56
N PHE A 130 -5.07 9.04 -1.95
CA PHE A 130 -4.89 9.01 -0.49
C PHE A 130 -4.22 10.29 0.03
N CYS A 131 -3.18 10.78 -0.66
CA CYS A 131 -2.46 11.99 -0.28
C CYS A 131 -3.35 13.24 -0.33
N ILE A 132 -4.10 13.43 -1.42
CA ILE A 132 -5.04 14.55 -1.58
C ILE A 132 -6.18 14.45 -0.57
N ALA A 133 -6.69 13.25 -0.29
CA ALA A 133 -7.73 13.03 0.71
C ALA A 133 -7.27 13.38 2.13
N VAL A 134 -6.08 12.92 2.54
CA VAL A 134 -5.49 13.28 3.85
C VAL A 134 -5.28 14.79 3.96
N ALA A 135 -4.84 15.43 2.88
CA ALA A 135 -4.64 16.87 2.86
C ALA A 135 -5.98 17.65 2.89
N TYR A 136 -7.03 17.15 2.24
CA TYR A 136 -8.40 17.68 2.37
C TYR A 136 -8.89 17.61 3.82
N VAL A 137 -8.67 16.47 4.47
CA VAL A 137 -9.03 16.32 5.88
C VAL A 137 -8.26 17.29 6.76
N ALA A 138 -6.98 17.54 6.46
CA ALA A 138 -6.19 18.52 7.19
C ALA A 138 -6.76 19.95 7.09
N ASP A 139 -7.38 20.32 5.97
CA ASP A 139 -7.99 21.65 5.79
C ASP A 139 -9.29 21.82 6.60
N VAL A 140 -10.07 20.74 6.77
CA VAL A 140 -11.40 20.80 7.40
C VAL A 140 -11.34 20.52 8.90
N VAL A 141 -10.41 19.67 9.34
CA VAL A 141 -10.36 19.16 10.72
C VAL A 141 -9.36 19.96 11.56
N ASN A 142 -9.81 20.31 12.77
CA ASN A 142 -8.99 20.94 13.80
C ASN A 142 -7.77 20.10 14.17
N GLU A 143 -6.63 20.78 14.41
CA GLU A 143 -5.32 20.14 14.61
C GLU A 143 -5.34 19.02 15.67
N ASN A 144 -5.98 19.28 16.80
CA ASN A 144 -6.08 18.35 17.94
C ASN A 144 -6.80 17.04 17.62
N LYS A 145 -7.58 16.99 16.54
CA LYS A 145 -8.39 15.82 16.14
C LYS A 145 -7.90 15.16 14.85
N ARG A 146 -6.95 15.78 14.13
CA ARG A 146 -6.43 15.26 12.85
C ARG A 146 -5.88 13.86 12.98
N ALA A 147 -5.12 13.56 14.03
CA ALA A 147 -4.54 12.24 14.24
C ALA A 147 -5.62 11.13 14.31
N ALA A 148 -6.68 11.36 15.08
CA ALA A 148 -7.80 10.42 15.18
C ALA A 148 -8.49 10.24 13.81
N VAL A 149 -8.78 11.33 13.10
CA VAL A 149 -9.44 11.25 11.79
C VAL A 149 -8.55 10.57 10.75
N PHE A 150 -7.23 10.81 10.74
CA PHE A 150 -6.30 10.11 9.86
C PHE A 150 -6.28 8.60 10.13
N SER A 151 -6.31 8.18 11.40
CA SER A 151 -6.46 6.77 11.75
C SER A 151 -7.77 6.18 11.21
N TRP A 152 -8.88 6.91 11.32
CA TRP A 152 -10.16 6.48 10.74
C TRP A 152 -10.11 6.31 9.22
N ILE A 153 -9.48 7.22 8.47
CA ILE A 153 -9.30 7.09 7.01
C ILE A 153 -8.51 5.83 6.68
N THR A 154 -7.40 5.57 7.38
CA THR A 154 -6.58 4.38 7.13
C THR A 154 -7.30 3.08 7.51
N GLY A 155 -8.12 3.09 8.57
CA GLY A 155 -8.96 1.96 8.94
C GLY A 155 -10.04 1.70 7.90
N LEU A 156 -10.65 2.76 7.37
CA LEU A 156 -11.67 2.69 6.33
C LEU A 156 -11.12 2.19 4.99
N PHE A 157 -9.91 2.60 4.62
CA PHE A 157 -9.16 2.04 3.50
C PHE A 157 -8.99 0.53 3.67
N SER A 158 -8.51 0.09 4.83
CA SER A 158 -8.30 -1.33 5.12
C SER A 158 -9.60 -2.13 5.09
N ALA A 159 -10.68 -1.60 5.68
CA ALA A 159 -12.00 -2.23 5.66
C ALA A 159 -12.58 -2.33 4.25
N SER A 160 -12.36 -1.31 3.42
CA SER A 160 -12.78 -1.28 2.01
C SER A 160 -12.09 -2.38 1.20
N HIS A 161 -10.81 -2.64 1.45
CA HIS A 161 -10.09 -3.75 0.80
C HIS A 161 -10.65 -5.12 1.21
N VAL A 162 -10.94 -5.35 2.50
CA VAL A 162 -11.57 -6.60 2.94
C VAL A 162 -12.92 -6.79 2.27
N LEU A 163 -13.75 -5.74 2.25
CA LEU A 163 -15.07 -5.79 1.64
C LEU A 163 -15.00 -5.99 0.11
N GLY A 164 -14.01 -5.39 -0.57
CA GLY A 164 -13.75 -5.64 -1.98
C GLY A 164 -13.45 -7.11 -2.27
N ASN A 165 -12.61 -7.76 -1.45
CA ASN A 165 -12.31 -9.18 -1.57
C ASN A 165 -13.53 -10.07 -1.26
N VAL A 166 -14.36 -9.71 -0.29
CA VAL A 166 -15.65 -10.37 -0.01
C VAL A 166 -16.57 -10.29 -1.24
N LEU A 167 -16.74 -9.09 -1.80
CA LEU A 167 -17.56 -8.90 -3.00
C LEU A 167 -17.00 -9.68 -4.18
N ALA A 168 -15.68 -9.67 -4.39
CA ALA A 168 -15.05 -10.51 -5.39
C ALA A 168 -15.46 -11.97 -5.18
N ARG A 169 -15.34 -12.52 -3.97
CA ARG A 169 -15.66 -13.93 -3.71
C ARG A 169 -17.10 -14.34 -4.08
N PHE A 170 -18.08 -13.48 -3.84
CA PHE A 170 -19.50 -13.82 -4.01
C PHE A 170 -20.10 -13.36 -5.35
N LEU A 171 -19.54 -12.33 -6.00
CA LEU A 171 -20.02 -11.89 -7.32
C LEU A 171 -19.57 -12.85 -8.42
N PRO A 172 -20.45 -13.29 -9.33
CA PRO A 172 -20.04 -14.04 -10.52
C PRO A 172 -19.04 -13.25 -11.37
N GLU A 173 -18.03 -13.91 -11.93
CA GLU A 173 -16.95 -13.29 -12.72
C GLU A 173 -17.45 -12.32 -13.79
N LYS A 174 -18.49 -12.72 -14.52
CA LYS A 174 -19.11 -11.93 -15.60
C LYS A 174 -19.65 -10.56 -15.16
N TYR A 175 -19.99 -10.39 -13.88
CA TYR A 175 -20.56 -9.14 -13.37
C TYR A 175 -19.54 -8.25 -12.67
N ILE A 176 -18.34 -8.75 -12.35
CA ILE A 176 -17.38 -8.00 -11.50
C ILE A 176 -16.95 -6.71 -12.16
N PHE A 177 -16.53 -6.74 -13.44
CA PHE A 177 -16.11 -5.52 -14.10
C PHE A 177 -17.27 -4.54 -14.29
N SER A 178 -18.49 -5.01 -14.61
CA SER A 178 -19.67 -4.15 -14.73
C SER A 178 -20.02 -3.46 -13.41
N VAL A 179 -20.00 -4.21 -12.30
CA VAL A 179 -20.26 -3.66 -10.96
C VAL A 179 -19.13 -2.70 -10.54
N SER A 180 -17.87 -3.09 -10.73
CA SER A 180 -16.71 -2.24 -10.44
C SER A 180 -16.80 -0.91 -11.18
N ILE A 181 -17.06 -0.92 -12.49
CA ILE A 181 -17.19 0.31 -13.29
C ILE A 181 -18.35 1.17 -12.80
N ALA A 182 -19.52 0.58 -12.49
CA ALA A 182 -20.65 1.34 -11.98
C ALA A 182 -20.29 2.08 -10.68
N LEU A 183 -19.59 1.40 -9.76
CA LEU A 183 -19.11 1.99 -8.51
C LEU A 183 -18.01 3.04 -8.74
N LEU A 184 -17.10 2.80 -9.68
CA LEU A 184 -16.04 3.74 -10.05
C LEU A 184 -16.57 5.00 -10.74
N ILE A 185 -17.65 4.91 -11.51
CA ILE A 185 -18.36 6.07 -12.10
C ILE A 185 -19.15 6.81 -11.03
N PHE A 186 -19.80 6.08 -10.11
CA PHE A 186 -20.54 6.67 -9.01
C PHE A 186 -19.67 7.59 -8.15
N CYS A 187 -18.43 7.20 -7.87
CA CYS A 187 -17.50 7.97 -7.03
C CYS A 187 -17.29 9.44 -7.49
N PRO A 188 -16.78 9.73 -8.69
CA PRO A 188 -16.59 11.09 -9.16
C PRO A 188 -17.91 11.84 -9.37
N VAL A 189 -19.00 11.17 -9.77
CA VAL A 189 -20.32 11.82 -9.89
C VAL A 189 -20.81 12.29 -8.52
N TYR A 190 -20.72 11.42 -7.51
CA TYR A 190 -21.10 11.75 -6.14
C TYR A 190 -20.22 12.87 -5.57
N MET A 191 -18.90 12.78 -5.73
CA MET A 191 -17.98 13.84 -5.30
C MET A 191 -18.27 15.16 -6.03
N GLN A 192 -18.58 15.13 -7.33
CA GLN A 192 -18.89 16.35 -8.08
C GLN A 192 -20.15 17.05 -7.54
N MET A 193 -21.17 16.29 -7.16
CA MET A 193 -22.43 16.81 -6.63
C MET A 193 -22.34 17.27 -5.17
N PHE A 194 -21.70 16.49 -4.30
CA PHE A 194 -21.80 16.67 -2.84
C PHE A 194 -20.51 17.11 -2.15
N LEU A 195 -19.34 16.84 -2.73
CA LEU A 195 -18.08 17.27 -2.12
C LEU A 195 -17.91 18.78 -2.29
N THR A 196 -17.68 19.49 -1.20
CA THR A 196 -17.40 20.93 -1.22
C THR A 196 -15.91 21.16 -1.40
N GLU A 197 -15.52 22.21 -2.14
CA GLU A 197 -14.12 22.59 -2.28
C GLU A 197 -13.61 23.24 -0.98
N THR A 198 -12.39 22.88 -0.54
CA THR A 198 -11.78 23.44 0.68
C THR A 198 -10.86 24.61 0.37
N THR A 199 -10.24 24.61 -0.81
CA THR A 199 -9.35 25.70 -1.22
C THR A 199 -10.17 26.90 -1.68
N ASN A 200 -10.61 27.73 -0.74
CA ASN A 200 -11.32 28.99 -1.01
C ASN A 200 -10.40 30.16 -1.41
N LYS A 201 -9.13 29.88 -1.74
CA LYS A 201 -8.19 30.90 -2.22
C LYS A 201 -8.02 30.73 -3.72
N ARG A 202 -8.52 31.71 -4.51
CA ARG A 202 -7.77 32.16 -5.68
C ARG A 202 -6.37 32.44 -5.16
N ALA A 203 -5.43 31.52 -5.37
CA ALA A 203 -4.03 31.85 -5.16
C ALA A 203 -3.78 33.18 -5.89
N PRO A 204 -3.07 34.16 -5.29
CA PRO A 204 -2.64 35.31 -6.06
C PRO A 204 -1.94 34.76 -7.30
N LYS A 205 -2.25 35.33 -8.47
CA LYS A 205 -1.53 35.04 -9.72
C LYS A 205 -0.05 35.38 -9.49
N SER A 206 0.70 34.45 -8.91
CA SER A 206 2.10 34.62 -8.53
C SER A 206 2.78 33.31 -8.88
N ASP A 207 2.92 33.09 -10.19
CA ASP A 207 4.21 33.20 -10.87
C ASP A 207 3.96 32.82 -12.35
N GLN A 208 3.37 33.75 -13.13
CA GLN A 208 3.10 33.52 -14.56
C GLN A 208 4.38 33.48 -15.43
N GLY A 209 5.57 33.61 -14.82
CA GLY A 209 6.85 33.60 -15.52
C GLY A 209 7.67 32.32 -15.39
N LEU A 210 7.33 31.40 -14.49
CA LEU A 210 8.14 30.20 -14.28
C LEU A 210 7.62 29.03 -15.12
N SER A 211 8.42 28.58 -16.10
CA SER A 211 8.14 27.35 -16.87
C SER A 211 7.81 26.18 -15.94
N CYS A 212 6.84 25.33 -16.32
CA CYS A 212 6.48 24.11 -15.61
C CYS A 212 7.72 23.29 -15.20
N LEU A 213 8.73 23.26 -16.07
CA LEU A 213 10.01 22.61 -15.81
C LEU A 213 10.76 23.21 -14.61
N THR A 214 10.78 24.53 -14.46
CA THR A 214 11.45 25.20 -13.34
C THR A 214 10.72 24.97 -12.02
N LYS A 215 9.38 24.87 -12.03
CA LYS A 215 8.59 24.46 -10.85
C LYS A 215 8.94 23.02 -10.45
N ILE A 216 8.94 22.08 -11.40
CA ILE A 216 9.32 20.67 -11.19
C ILE A 216 10.72 20.57 -10.59
N VAL A 217 11.71 21.24 -11.20
CA VAL A 217 13.11 21.24 -10.72
C VAL A 217 13.22 21.78 -9.30
N THR A 218 12.47 22.83 -8.96
CA THR A 218 12.49 23.43 -7.62
C THR A 218 11.91 22.48 -6.56
N ILE A 219 10.80 21.80 -6.87
CA ILE A 219 10.17 20.81 -5.99
C ILE A 219 11.13 19.64 -5.74
N ILE A 220 11.72 19.10 -6.81
CA ILE A 220 12.69 18.01 -6.73
C ILE A 220 13.91 18.42 -5.88
N ARG A 221 14.45 19.63 -6.11
CA ARG A 221 15.59 20.15 -5.33
C ARG A 221 15.27 20.29 -3.84
N LYS A 222 14.11 20.85 -3.50
CA LYS A 222 13.65 20.96 -2.09
C LYS A 222 13.47 19.59 -1.45
N ARG A 223 12.86 18.65 -2.16
CA ARG A 223 12.68 17.27 -1.68
C ARG A 223 14.02 16.58 -1.46
N TYR A 224 14.96 16.73 -2.40
CA TYR A 224 16.32 16.18 -2.29
C TYR A 224 17.05 16.72 -1.05
N ALA A 225 17.00 18.03 -0.82
CA ALA A 225 17.61 18.65 0.37
C ALA A 225 16.98 18.12 1.68
N SER A 226 15.65 18.01 1.73
CA SER A 226 14.93 17.45 2.88
C SER A 226 15.30 15.98 3.14
N MET A 227 15.35 15.16 2.08
CA MET A 227 15.74 13.75 2.15
C MET A 227 17.19 13.58 2.59
N ARG A 228 18.10 14.45 2.12
CA ARG A 228 19.51 14.43 2.54
C ARG A 228 19.64 14.70 4.04
N ASN A 229 18.92 15.70 4.56
CA ASN A 229 18.94 16.02 5.99
C ASN A 229 18.36 14.86 6.81
N ALA A 230 17.27 14.24 6.36
CA ALA A 230 16.70 13.08 7.01
C ALA A 230 17.65 11.87 6.97
N ALA A 231 18.37 11.66 5.86
CA ALA A 231 19.37 10.61 5.72
C ALA A 231 20.49 10.76 6.75
N THR A 232 20.99 11.98 6.97
CA THR A 232 22.01 12.25 7.99
C THR A 232 21.52 11.82 9.38
N ILE A 233 20.28 12.21 9.76
CA ILE A 233 19.69 11.83 11.06
C ILE A 233 19.57 10.31 11.19
N VAL A 234 19.09 9.63 10.15
CA VAL A 234 18.88 8.17 10.16
C VAL A 234 20.21 7.41 10.22
N VAL A 235 21.22 7.85 9.49
CA VAL A 235 22.54 7.19 9.46
C VAL A 235 23.30 7.40 10.76
N SER A 236 23.15 8.56 11.41
CA SER A 236 23.79 8.88 12.70
C SER A 236 23.25 8.04 13.87
N SER A 237 21.99 7.60 13.83
CA SER A 237 21.40 6.77 14.89
C SER A 237 21.49 5.27 14.54
N PRO A 238 22.19 4.44 15.34
CA PRO A 238 22.28 3.00 15.09
C PRO A 238 20.92 2.30 14.98
N THR A 239 19.95 2.71 15.82
CA THR A 239 18.59 2.16 15.82
C THR A 239 17.84 2.52 14.55
N LEU A 240 17.87 3.79 14.12
CA LEU A 240 17.19 4.24 12.91
C LEU A 240 17.81 3.64 11.66
N ARG A 241 19.15 3.54 11.61
CA ARG A 241 19.85 2.86 10.52
C ARG A 241 19.42 1.40 10.41
N SER A 242 19.39 0.67 11.53
CA SER A 242 18.94 -0.73 11.56
C SER A 242 17.48 -0.85 11.11
N ILE A 243 16.58 -0.01 11.61
CA ILE A 243 15.17 -0.03 11.23
C ILE A 243 14.96 0.34 9.75
N SER A 244 15.75 1.27 9.21
CA SER A 244 15.73 1.59 7.79
C SER A 244 16.12 0.38 6.94
N LEU A 245 17.15 -0.38 7.36
CA LEU A 245 17.55 -1.62 6.68
C LEU A 245 16.50 -2.74 6.83
N VAL A 246 15.93 -2.93 8.02
CA VAL A 246 14.82 -3.86 8.25
C VAL A 246 13.66 -3.54 7.30
N SER A 247 13.27 -2.28 7.24
CA SER A 247 12.20 -1.79 6.36
C SER A 247 12.52 -2.03 4.89
N PHE A 248 13.76 -1.78 4.47
CA PHE A 248 14.21 -2.02 3.10
C PHE A 248 14.07 -3.50 2.71
N PHE A 249 14.67 -4.40 3.47
CA PHE A 249 14.71 -5.82 3.14
C PHE A 249 13.35 -6.51 3.31
N TYR A 250 12.57 -6.12 4.33
CA TYR A 250 11.20 -6.61 4.50
C TYR A 250 10.32 -6.21 3.32
N ASP A 251 10.33 -4.94 2.92
CA ASP A 251 9.49 -4.46 1.81
C ASP A 251 9.96 -5.03 0.46
N LEU A 252 11.28 -5.23 0.30
CA LEU A 252 11.85 -5.89 -0.88
C LEU A 252 11.33 -7.34 -1.02
N GLY A 253 11.24 -8.08 0.08
CA GLY A 253 10.65 -9.42 0.07
C GLY A 253 9.13 -9.39 -0.12
N MET A 254 8.42 -8.63 0.72
CA MET A 254 6.95 -8.64 0.78
C MET A 254 6.29 -8.07 -0.49
N SER A 255 6.84 -7.00 -1.06
CA SER A 255 6.40 -6.46 -2.35
C SER A 255 6.59 -7.49 -3.47
N GLY A 256 7.69 -8.23 -3.42
CA GLY A 256 8.02 -9.30 -4.37
C GLY A 256 6.98 -10.40 -4.37
N ILE A 257 6.68 -10.92 -3.18
CA ILE A 257 5.62 -11.92 -3.01
C ILE A 257 4.30 -11.36 -3.53
N SER A 258 3.91 -10.16 -3.10
CA SER A 258 2.64 -9.55 -3.51
C SER A 258 2.51 -9.38 -5.04
N SER A 259 3.62 -9.14 -5.73
CA SER A 259 3.63 -8.94 -7.19
C SER A 259 3.42 -10.23 -8.01
N VAL A 260 3.79 -11.39 -7.46
CA VAL A 260 3.77 -12.67 -8.22
C VAL A 260 2.87 -13.74 -7.60
N LEU A 261 2.42 -13.57 -6.35
CA LEU A 261 1.75 -14.62 -5.57
C LEU A 261 0.55 -15.22 -6.27
N LEU A 262 -0.39 -14.39 -6.75
CA LEU A 262 -1.61 -14.91 -7.37
C LEU A 262 -1.34 -15.65 -8.68
N TYR A 263 -0.40 -15.15 -9.50
CA TYR A 263 0.04 -15.84 -10.72
C TYR A 263 0.75 -17.16 -10.40
N TYR A 264 1.59 -17.19 -9.36
CA TYR A 264 2.20 -18.42 -8.86
C TYR A 264 1.14 -19.44 -8.43
N LEU A 265 0.16 -19.02 -7.62
CA LEU A 265 -0.90 -19.91 -7.15
C LEU A 265 -1.76 -20.46 -8.31
N LYS A 266 -2.05 -19.63 -9.32
CA LYS A 266 -2.69 -20.08 -10.57
C LYS A 266 -1.87 -21.15 -11.28
N ALA A 267 -0.57 -20.90 -11.48
CA ALA A 267 0.33 -21.77 -12.23
C ALA A 267 0.72 -23.06 -11.48
N ALA A 268 0.75 -23.03 -10.15
CA ALA A 268 1.12 -24.17 -9.31
C ALA A 268 -0.08 -25.05 -8.97
N PHE A 269 -1.25 -24.46 -8.66
CA PHE A 269 -2.41 -25.16 -8.11
C PHE A 269 -3.69 -25.01 -8.93
N GLY A 270 -3.67 -24.23 -10.01
CA GLY A 270 -4.87 -23.97 -10.82
C GLY A 270 -5.87 -23.07 -10.12
N PHE A 271 -5.43 -22.24 -9.18
CA PHE A 271 -6.34 -21.39 -8.42
C PHE A 271 -7.12 -20.43 -9.30
N ASP A 272 -8.37 -20.25 -8.91
CA ASP A 272 -9.29 -19.29 -9.53
C ASP A 272 -9.48 -18.06 -8.64
N LYS A 273 -10.20 -17.09 -9.20
CA LYS A 273 -10.66 -15.88 -8.54
C LYS A 273 -11.25 -16.12 -7.13
N ASN A 274 -12.04 -17.16 -6.92
CA ASN A 274 -12.69 -17.40 -5.63
C ASN A 274 -11.64 -17.75 -4.57
N GLN A 275 -10.69 -18.62 -4.91
CA GLN A 275 -9.61 -19.03 -4.01
C GLN A 275 -8.64 -17.87 -3.73
N PHE A 276 -8.36 -17.02 -4.73
CA PHE A 276 -7.61 -15.78 -4.51
C PHE A 276 -8.32 -14.86 -3.52
N SER A 277 -9.63 -14.66 -3.69
CA SER A 277 -10.44 -13.79 -2.83
C SER A 277 -10.51 -14.33 -1.39
N GLU A 278 -10.61 -15.65 -1.22
CA GLU A 278 -10.59 -16.30 0.11
C GLU A 278 -9.27 -16.04 0.84
N ILE A 279 -8.13 -16.21 0.16
CA ILE A 279 -6.80 -15.95 0.73
C ILE A 279 -6.63 -14.47 1.11
N LEU A 280 -6.99 -13.55 0.20
CA LEU A 280 -6.87 -12.12 0.44
C LEU A 280 -7.78 -11.65 1.58
N MET A 281 -9.00 -12.19 1.65
CA MET A 281 -9.93 -11.94 2.75
C MET A 281 -9.38 -12.49 4.08
N MET A 282 -8.81 -13.69 4.10
CA MET A 282 -8.22 -14.28 5.31
C MET A 282 -7.11 -13.40 5.87
N VAL A 283 -6.19 -12.93 5.01
CA VAL A 283 -5.12 -11.99 5.39
C VAL A 283 -5.71 -10.65 5.85
N GLY A 284 -6.71 -10.12 5.15
CA GLY A 284 -7.33 -8.84 5.45
C GLY A 284 -8.10 -8.82 6.79
N ILE A 285 -8.93 -9.84 7.04
CA ILE A 285 -9.63 -10.00 8.32
C ILE A 285 -8.62 -10.23 9.45
N GLY A 286 -7.61 -11.08 9.21
CA GLY A 286 -6.53 -11.33 10.16
C GLY A 286 -5.75 -10.08 10.52
N SER A 287 -5.53 -9.20 9.54
CA SER A 287 -4.91 -7.88 9.74
C SER A 287 -5.73 -6.98 10.68
N ILE A 288 -7.04 -6.88 10.47
CA ILE A 288 -7.94 -6.09 11.31
C ILE A 288 -7.94 -6.64 12.74
N PHE A 289 -8.13 -7.96 12.88
CA PHE A 289 -8.11 -8.64 14.18
C PHE A 289 -6.79 -8.40 14.93
N SER A 290 -5.67 -8.49 14.23
CA SER A 290 -4.36 -8.30 14.81
C SER A 290 -4.13 -6.88 15.30
N GLN A 291 -4.50 -5.88 14.51
CA GLN A 291 -4.29 -4.47 14.87
C GLN A 291 -5.21 -4.00 15.99
N ILE A 292 -6.45 -4.49 16.04
CA ILE A 292 -7.44 -4.08 17.05
C ILE A 292 -7.27 -4.84 18.37
N LEU A 293 -6.97 -6.13 18.32
CA LEU A 293 -6.93 -6.99 19.52
C LEU A 293 -5.52 -7.45 19.89
N VAL A 294 -4.80 -8.07 18.96
CA VAL A 294 -3.52 -8.74 19.27
C VAL A 294 -2.45 -7.71 19.66
N LEU A 295 -2.28 -6.65 18.86
CA LEU A 295 -1.25 -5.65 19.10
C LEU A 295 -1.44 -4.92 20.44
N PRO A 296 -2.62 -4.36 20.78
CA PRO A 296 -2.81 -3.68 22.07
C PRO A 296 -2.66 -4.62 23.28
N LEU A 297 -3.03 -5.91 23.14
CA LEU A 297 -2.92 -6.90 24.21
C LEU A 297 -1.47 -7.35 24.46
N VAL A 298 -0.72 -7.58 23.38
CA VAL A 298 0.64 -8.16 23.43
C VAL A 298 1.71 -7.08 23.64
N ASN A 299 1.53 -5.88 23.09
CA ASN A 299 2.52 -4.80 23.20
C ASN A 299 2.96 -4.46 24.64
N PRO A 300 2.07 -4.31 25.63
CA PRO A 300 2.50 -4.04 27.01
C PRO A 300 3.25 -5.21 27.66
N LEU A 301 3.10 -6.44 27.15
CA LEU A 301 3.69 -7.64 27.75
C LEU A 301 5.12 -7.91 27.26
N VAL A 302 5.38 -7.69 25.97
CA VAL A 302 6.65 -8.12 25.33
C VAL A 302 7.44 -6.98 24.67
N GLY A 303 6.82 -5.81 24.51
CA GLY A 303 7.44 -4.64 23.87
C GLY A 303 7.61 -4.75 22.34
N GLU A 304 7.96 -3.63 21.72
CA GLU A 304 7.90 -3.47 20.25
C GLU A 304 8.95 -4.34 19.52
N LYS A 305 10.13 -4.54 20.13
CA LYS A 305 11.20 -5.35 19.53
C LYS A 305 10.79 -6.81 19.36
N VAL A 306 10.13 -7.38 20.37
CA VAL A 306 9.69 -8.78 20.33
C VAL A 306 8.55 -8.94 19.33
N ILE A 307 7.60 -7.99 19.29
CA ILE A 307 6.54 -8.01 18.27
C ILE A 307 7.15 -7.95 16.87
N LEU A 308 8.08 -7.01 16.60
CA LEU A 308 8.75 -6.91 15.31
C LEU A 308 9.46 -8.22 14.93
N SER A 309 10.20 -8.82 15.87
CA SER A 309 10.95 -10.05 15.62
C SER A 309 10.01 -11.24 15.34
N SER A 310 8.93 -11.38 16.12
CA SER A 310 7.92 -12.42 15.91
C SER A 310 7.16 -12.25 14.59
N ALA A 311 6.86 -11.01 14.21
CA ALA A 311 6.19 -10.69 12.95
C ALA A 311 7.10 -10.96 11.74
N LEU A 312 8.40 -10.64 11.83
CA LEU A 312 9.39 -11.00 10.81
C LEU A 312 9.56 -12.52 10.69
N LEU A 313 9.58 -13.26 11.82
CA LEU A 313 9.62 -14.71 11.79
C LEU A 313 8.37 -15.32 11.13
N ALA A 314 7.18 -14.78 11.45
CA ALA A 314 5.94 -15.15 10.78
C ALA A 314 5.95 -14.80 9.28
N SER A 315 6.63 -13.71 8.89
CA SER A 315 6.81 -13.34 7.48
C SER A 315 7.69 -14.37 6.73
N ILE A 316 8.74 -14.87 7.38
CA ILE A 316 9.60 -15.92 6.82
C ILE A 316 8.80 -17.22 6.66
N ALA A 317 8.02 -17.61 7.67
CA ALA A 317 7.16 -18.79 7.59
C ALA A 317 6.11 -18.63 6.46
N TYR A 318 5.47 -17.47 6.36
CA TYR A 318 4.55 -17.11 5.28
C TYR A 318 5.21 -17.29 3.89
N ALA A 319 6.40 -16.75 3.70
CA ALA A 319 7.12 -16.85 2.44
C ALA A 319 7.53 -18.31 2.13
N LEU A 320 8.11 -19.02 3.10
CA LEU A 320 8.57 -20.40 2.90
C LEU A 320 7.40 -21.37 2.64
N LEU A 321 6.29 -21.24 3.37
CA LEU A 321 5.11 -22.09 3.16
C LEU A 321 4.49 -21.86 1.78
N TYR A 322 4.47 -20.60 1.28
CA TYR A 322 4.05 -20.35 -0.10
C TYR A 322 5.06 -20.89 -1.11
N GLY A 323 6.35 -20.64 -0.92
CA GLY A 323 7.39 -21.04 -1.88
C GLY A 323 7.57 -22.55 -2.01
N LEU A 324 7.34 -23.29 -0.92
CA LEU A 324 7.47 -24.74 -0.81
C LEU A 324 6.12 -25.47 -0.75
N ALA A 325 5.02 -24.81 -1.14
CA ALA A 325 3.70 -25.40 -1.07
C ALA A 325 3.62 -26.69 -1.90
N TRP A 326 3.28 -27.81 -1.24
CA TRP A 326 3.16 -29.13 -1.87
C TRP A 326 1.70 -29.53 -2.13
N ALA A 327 0.75 -28.82 -1.54
CA ALA A 327 -0.68 -29.10 -1.66
C ALA A 327 -1.52 -27.80 -1.67
N PRO A 328 -2.71 -27.80 -2.29
CA PRO A 328 -3.61 -26.63 -2.37
C PRO A 328 -4.02 -26.01 -1.03
N TRP A 329 -4.00 -26.76 0.08
CA TRP A 329 -4.37 -26.21 1.38
C TRP A 329 -3.23 -25.41 2.05
N VAL A 330 -1.97 -25.64 1.65
CA VAL A 330 -0.78 -24.99 2.24
C VAL A 330 -0.79 -23.47 2.05
N PRO A 331 -1.18 -22.91 0.88
CA PRO A 331 -1.48 -21.49 0.70
C PRO A 331 -2.39 -20.88 1.78
N TYR A 332 -3.46 -21.57 2.19
CA TYR A 332 -4.38 -21.10 3.23
C TYR A 332 -3.73 -21.13 4.62
N LEU A 333 -2.96 -22.19 4.92
CA LEU A 333 -2.16 -22.22 6.15
C LEU A 333 -1.17 -21.05 6.16
N SER A 334 -0.49 -20.79 5.03
CA SER A 334 0.44 -19.66 4.91
C SER A 334 -0.27 -18.33 5.16
N ALA A 335 -1.44 -18.10 4.52
CA ALA A 335 -2.26 -16.91 4.71
C ALA A 335 -2.65 -16.66 6.18
N SER A 336 -2.81 -17.70 7.00
CA SER A 336 -3.10 -17.57 8.44
C SER A 336 -2.00 -16.82 9.22
N PHE A 337 -0.74 -16.91 8.79
CA PHE A 337 0.37 -16.12 9.36
C PHE A 337 0.21 -14.61 9.09
N GLY A 338 -0.72 -14.23 8.20
CA GLY A 338 -1.20 -12.85 7.99
C GLY A 338 -1.61 -12.12 9.25
N VAL A 339 -2.15 -12.84 10.23
CA VAL A 339 -2.49 -12.28 11.53
C VAL A 339 -1.26 -11.73 12.25
N ILE A 340 -0.09 -12.36 12.10
CA ILE A 340 1.11 -11.98 12.85
C ILE A 340 2.03 -11.09 12.01
N TYR A 341 2.29 -11.43 10.75
CA TYR A 341 3.28 -10.69 9.94
C TYR A 341 2.87 -9.24 9.69
N VAL A 342 1.58 -8.93 9.68
CA VAL A 342 1.07 -7.58 9.46
C VAL A 342 1.57 -6.58 10.51
N LEU A 343 1.97 -7.08 11.69
CA LEU A 343 2.47 -6.27 12.80
C LEU A 343 3.87 -5.68 12.56
N VAL A 344 4.57 -6.08 11.48
CA VAL A 344 5.89 -5.50 11.12
C VAL A 344 5.80 -3.98 10.96
N LYS A 345 4.80 -3.48 10.21
CA LYS A 345 4.62 -2.04 9.95
C LYS A 345 4.36 -1.22 11.22
N PRO A 346 3.33 -1.51 12.04
CA PRO A 346 3.07 -0.73 13.26
C PRO A 346 4.23 -0.82 14.26
N SER A 347 4.87 -1.99 14.41
CA SER A 347 6.04 -2.13 15.30
C SER A 347 7.22 -1.29 14.84
N THR A 348 7.45 -1.23 13.53
CA THR A 348 8.46 -0.36 12.93
C THR A 348 8.18 1.11 13.22
N PHE A 349 6.94 1.56 13.04
CA PHE A 349 6.54 2.94 13.35
C PHE A 349 6.69 3.29 14.83
N ALA A 350 6.32 2.37 15.73
CA ALA A 350 6.49 2.56 17.16
C ALA A 350 7.98 2.71 17.54
N ILE A 351 8.86 1.84 17.03
CA ILE A 351 10.30 1.95 17.28
C ILE A 351 10.88 3.26 16.73
N ILE A 352 10.47 3.69 15.52
CA ILE A 352 10.89 4.97 14.95
C ILE A 352 10.46 6.12 15.86
N SER A 353 9.20 6.13 16.31
CA SER A 353 8.67 7.20 17.15
C SER A 353 9.45 7.36 18.46
N ARG A 354 9.91 6.25 19.05
CA ARG A 354 10.72 6.25 20.28
C ARG A 354 12.19 6.63 20.05
N ALA A 355 12.70 6.42 18.84
CA ALA A 355 14.10 6.67 18.49
C ALA A 355 14.35 8.06 17.89
N THR A 356 13.31 8.91 17.79
CA THR A 356 13.39 10.26 17.21
C THR A 356 12.65 11.28 18.06
N CYS A 357 13.21 12.49 18.18
CA CYS A 357 12.46 13.64 18.70
C CYS A 357 11.26 13.98 17.80
N SER A 358 10.18 14.49 18.39
CA SER A 358 8.95 14.90 17.70
C SER A 358 9.20 15.81 16.49
N THR A 359 10.15 16.75 16.58
CA THR A 359 10.54 17.67 15.50
C THR A 359 11.12 16.98 14.26
N ASN A 360 11.71 15.79 14.41
CA ASN A 360 12.37 15.05 13.34
C ASN A 360 11.59 13.81 12.86
N GLN A 361 10.53 13.43 13.58
CA GLN A 361 9.77 12.20 13.31
C GLN A 361 9.23 12.16 11.88
N GLY A 362 8.61 13.23 11.39
CA GLY A 362 8.09 13.30 10.03
C GLY A 362 9.17 13.21 8.95
N LYS A 363 10.37 13.77 9.20
CA LYS A 363 11.52 13.68 8.28
C LYS A 363 12.03 12.24 8.19
N VAL A 364 12.17 11.58 9.34
CA VAL A 364 12.66 10.19 9.43
C VAL A 364 11.65 9.22 8.81
N GLN A 365 10.35 9.35 9.13
CA GLN A 365 9.31 8.54 8.51
C GLN A 365 9.23 8.75 6.99
N GLY A 366 9.37 10.00 6.53
CA GLY A 366 9.44 10.32 5.11
C GLY A 366 10.64 9.69 4.41
N PHE A 367 11.80 9.63 5.08
CA PHE A 367 12.99 8.95 4.56
C PHE A 367 12.78 7.44 4.46
N ILE A 368 12.28 6.81 5.53
CA ILE A 368 12.04 5.37 5.57
C ILE A 368 10.97 4.93 4.55
N ALA A 369 9.90 5.72 4.38
CA ALA A 369 8.92 5.50 3.31
C ALA A 369 9.55 5.62 1.92
N GLY A 370 10.54 6.51 1.73
CA GLY A 370 11.35 6.59 0.52
C GLY A 370 12.19 5.34 0.30
N VAL A 371 12.83 4.81 1.34
CA VAL A 371 13.59 3.56 1.31
C VAL A 371 12.71 2.37 0.93
N GLN A 372 11.52 2.26 1.55
CA GLN A 372 10.51 1.25 1.19
C GLN A 372 10.06 1.42 -0.26
N SER A 373 9.86 2.65 -0.74
CA SER A 373 9.48 2.90 -2.13
C SER A 373 10.53 2.36 -3.11
N ILE A 374 11.83 2.52 -2.81
CA ILE A 374 12.92 1.95 -3.61
C ILE A 374 12.86 0.42 -3.59
N SER A 375 12.64 -0.20 -2.42
CA SER A 375 12.44 -1.65 -2.33
C SER A 375 11.28 -2.14 -3.18
N SER A 376 10.13 -1.45 -3.10
CA SER A 376 8.94 -1.78 -3.85
C SER A 376 9.13 -1.65 -5.37
N LEU A 377 10.03 -0.76 -5.80
CA LEU A 377 10.44 -0.58 -7.19
C LEU A 377 11.38 -1.69 -7.66
N LEU A 378 12.37 -2.05 -6.85
CA LEU A 378 13.38 -3.07 -7.19
C LEU A 378 12.82 -4.48 -7.15
N SER A 379 11.81 -4.73 -6.31
CA SER A 379 11.32 -6.08 -6.07
C SER A 379 10.71 -6.75 -7.31
N PRO A 380 9.74 -6.14 -8.03
CA PRO A 380 9.15 -6.75 -9.21
C PRO A 380 10.16 -6.95 -10.36
N VAL A 381 11.21 -6.12 -10.44
CA VAL A 381 12.30 -6.24 -11.43
C VAL A 381 13.06 -7.55 -11.25
N ALA A 382 13.30 -7.97 -10.00
CA ALA A 382 13.97 -9.23 -9.71
C ALA A 382 12.99 -10.42 -9.68
N MET A 383 11.84 -10.25 -9.02
CA MET A 383 10.93 -11.36 -8.70
C MET A 383 10.08 -11.81 -9.88
N SER A 384 9.66 -10.90 -10.76
CA SER A 384 8.78 -11.26 -11.88
C SER A 384 9.50 -12.11 -12.93
N PRO A 385 10.72 -11.74 -13.41
CA PRO A 385 11.48 -12.58 -14.32
C PRO A 385 11.88 -13.93 -13.70
N LEU A 386 12.25 -13.93 -12.41
CA LEU A 386 12.61 -15.16 -11.70
C LEU A 386 11.41 -16.11 -11.60
N THR A 387 10.23 -15.60 -11.26
CA THR A 387 9.00 -16.40 -11.23
C THR A 387 8.64 -16.92 -12.63
N SER A 388 8.73 -16.06 -13.64
CA SER A 388 8.50 -16.44 -15.04
C SER A 388 9.43 -17.57 -15.49
N TRP A 389 10.71 -17.54 -15.09
CA TRP A 389 11.69 -18.56 -15.45
C TRP A 389 11.39 -19.90 -14.76
N PHE A 390 11.11 -19.90 -13.46
CA PHE A 390 10.80 -21.11 -12.68
C PHE A 390 9.41 -21.72 -12.96
N LEU A 391 8.52 -20.95 -13.60
CA LEU A 391 7.24 -21.46 -14.12
C LEU A 391 7.33 -21.91 -15.59
N SER A 392 8.46 -21.69 -16.27
CA SER A 392 8.68 -22.13 -17.64
C SER A 392 9.18 -23.57 -17.72
N SER A 393 9.15 -24.16 -18.92
CA SER A 393 9.73 -25.49 -19.18
C SER A 393 11.25 -25.53 -19.01
N ASN A 394 11.92 -24.38 -18.99
CA ASN A 394 13.38 -24.24 -18.94
C ASN A 394 13.90 -24.01 -17.51
N ALA A 395 13.10 -24.34 -16.49
CA ALA A 395 13.51 -24.18 -15.09
C ALA A 395 14.71 -25.10 -14.77
N PRO A 396 15.74 -24.60 -14.06
CA PRO A 396 16.94 -25.39 -13.77
C PRO A 396 16.66 -26.55 -12.79
N PHE A 397 15.62 -26.43 -11.97
CA PHE A 397 15.13 -27.48 -11.07
C PHE A 397 13.65 -27.26 -10.75
N ASN A 398 12.98 -28.31 -10.28
CA ASN A 398 11.54 -28.27 -10.02
C ASN A 398 11.22 -27.55 -8.69
N CYS A 399 11.10 -26.23 -8.75
CA CYS A 399 10.65 -25.41 -7.63
C CYS A 399 9.90 -24.17 -8.14
N LYS A 400 8.61 -24.33 -8.46
CA LYS A 400 7.76 -23.25 -9.01
C LYS A 400 7.72 -21.99 -8.14
N GLY A 401 7.84 -22.14 -6.81
CA GLY A 401 7.80 -21.04 -5.84
C GLY A 401 9.17 -20.46 -5.47
N PHE A 402 10.23 -20.74 -6.25
CA PHE A 402 11.61 -20.37 -5.90
C PHE A 402 11.80 -18.86 -5.69
N SER A 403 11.14 -18.01 -6.47
CA SER A 403 11.18 -16.55 -6.29
C SER A 403 10.66 -16.12 -4.92
N ILE A 404 9.60 -16.76 -4.42
CA ILE A 404 9.04 -16.51 -3.09
C ILE A 404 10.02 -16.96 -1.99
N ILE A 405 10.78 -18.04 -2.22
CA ILE A 405 11.87 -18.46 -1.33
C ILE A 405 13.00 -17.42 -1.34
N CYS A 406 13.37 -16.86 -2.50
CA CYS A 406 14.34 -15.76 -2.54
C CYS A 406 13.84 -14.53 -1.76
N ALA A 407 12.54 -14.23 -1.80
CA ALA A 407 11.94 -13.18 -0.98
C ALA A 407 12.05 -13.48 0.53
N SER A 408 11.96 -14.75 0.95
CA SER A 408 12.15 -15.14 2.36
C SER A 408 13.58 -14.89 2.85
N ILE A 409 14.59 -14.98 1.97
CA ILE A 409 15.99 -14.63 2.31
C ILE A 409 16.08 -13.15 2.68
N CYS A 410 15.40 -12.26 1.93
CA CYS A 410 15.35 -10.83 2.26
C CYS A 410 14.72 -10.61 3.64
N MET A 411 13.60 -11.29 3.93
CA MET A 411 12.96 -11.23 5.26
C MET A 411 13.84 -11.81 6.37
N MET A 412 14.66 -12.82 6.08
CA MET A 412 15.62 -13.38 7.03
C MET A 412 16.76 -12.42 7.33
N VAL A 413 17.26 -11.68 6.33
CA VAL A 413 18.20 -10.57 6.56
C VAL A 413 17.57 -9.50 7.46
N ALA A 414 16.31 -9.12 7.19
CA ALA A 414 15.58 -8.17 8.04
C ALA A 414 15.44 -8.68 9.48
N PHE A 415 15.11 -9.96 9.68
CA PHE A 415 15.02 -10.59 11.00
C PHE A 415 16.37 -10.58 11.74
N CYS A 416 17.46 -10.97 11.08
CA CYS A 416 18.80 -10.95 11.66
C CYS A 416 19.22 -9.54 12.12
N ILE A 417 18.85 -8.51 11.37
CA ILE A 417 19.11 -7.11 11.75
C ILE A 417 18.22 -6.70 12.93
N ALA A 418 16.94 -7.08 12.93
CA ALA A 418 16.01 -6.78 14.01
C ALA A 418 16.42 -7.42 15.34
N CYS A 419 16.94 -8.65 15.34
CA CYS A 419 17.46 -9.31 16.53
C CYS A 419 18.61 -8.52 17.20
N LYS A 420 19.44 -7.84 16.39
CA LYS A 420 20.56 -7.01 16.84
C LYS A 420 20.15 -5.62 17.34
N LEU A 421 18.87 -5.23 17.25
CA LEU A 421 18.40 -3.96 17.82
C LEU A 421 18.63 -3.95 19.33
N LYS A 422 19.28 -2.90 19.85
CA LYS A 422 19.36 -2.70 21.29
C LYS A 422 17.96 -2.33 21.82
N PRO A 423 17.58 -2.78 23.03
CA PRO A 423 16.38 -2.27 23.68
C PRO A 423 16.50 -0.74 23.74
N VAL A 424 15.49 -0.02 23.25
CA VAL A 424 15.43 1.43 23.48
C VAL A 424 15.07 1.59 24.96
N GLU A 425 16.04 1.95 25.79
CA GLU A 425 15.79 2.36 27.17
C GLU A 425 14.88 3.60 27.14
N ARG A 426 13.88 3.66 28.03
CA ARG A 426 13.09 4.88 28.21
C ARG A 426 14.04 5.96 28.70
N SER A 427 14.13 7.09 27.98
CA SER A 427 14.78 8.28 28.52
C SER A 427 14.01 8.70 29.78
N PRO A 428 14.68 8.95 30.93
CA PRO A 428 14.02 9.47 32.13
C PRO A 428 13.39 10.86 31.92
N GLU A 429 13.71 11.57 30.83
CA GLU A 429 13.14 12.88 30.52
C GLU A 429 11.64 12.86 30.18
N ASP A 430 11.05 11.70 29.85
CA ASP A 430 9.59 11.57 29.67
C ASP A 430 8.81 11.47 31.01
N ILE A 431 9.51 11.40 32.15
CA ILE A 431 8.91 11.27 33.49
C ILE A 431 8.79 12.63 34.21
N GLU A 432 9.58 13.63 33.83
CA GLU A 432 9.64 14.91 34.55
C GLU A 432 9.20 16.08 33.67
N THR A 433 7.91 16.43 33.72
CA THR A 433 7.36 17.77 34.08
C THR A 433 5.90 17.96 33.61
N PRO A 434 5.01 18.58 34.41
CA PRO A 434 4.72 18.30 35.82
C PRO A 434 3.20 18.25 36.14
N LEU A 435 2.80 17.36 37.05
CA LEU A 435 1.59 17.53 37.86
C LEU A 435 1.92 18.48 39.02
N LEU A 436 2.00 19.79 38.76
CA LEU A 436 1.95 20.83 39.79
C LEU A 436 1.29 22.10 39.23
N THR A 437 -0.02 22.19 39.46
CA THR A 437 -0.68 23.43 39.87
C THR A 437 -1.88 23.01 40.71
N ASP A 438 -1.66 22.86 42.02
CA ASP A 438 -2.69 23.18 43.01
C ASP A 438 -2.55 24.66 43.35
N GLY A 439 -3.69 25.36 43.31
CA GLY A 439 -3.85 26.79 43.60
C GLY A 439 -5.31 27.16 43.45
#